data_AF-A0A257QN61-F1
#
_entry.id   AF-A0A257QN61-F1
#
_cell.length_a   1.000
_cell.length_b   1.000
_cell.length_c   1.000
_cell.angle_alpha   90.00
_cell.angle_beta   90.00
_cell.angle_gamma   90.00
#
_symmetry.space_group_name_H-M   'P 1'
#
loop_
_entity.id
_entity.type
_entity.pdbx_description
1 polymer ?
#
loop_
_entity_poly.entity_id
_entity_poly.type
_entity_poly.pdbx_seq_one_letter_code
_entity_poly.pdbx_strand_id
1 'polypeptide(L)'
;MVATGLTAGYDEPFVYDLVSQSFITVTGVTAGNAEGRPVSPATTGAWTPPTLTVVGIKVIITHPGYTGTGSNFFGVIDITNPAAPAYSTTNTATNGLPAVPTFVANLNNRAYFAVKNQAFYSDVLAPTVMTNAGQALTLGDSTPITALSGLPVQTTSAGVIGALLAFKGVQIWQITGDAAVTGSLSLNYVSLNVGTICPRSVVSTPLGVFFAGTDAAYVVSPYGAVVTLAHQLGSLGAQADLRGPFNYVLTPSRVAAAFAGSIYRICIPTIVDGVSGTYDYWFDMRRMRWNGPHTFLYDCASSTGDAFILSGINTPSALFQSVVRPNTNTIYSDNSVDFQIDMKSSDFPKRDEMAMKQVVESTIELSASGTSIP
;
A
#
# COMPACT_ATOMS: atom_id res chain seq x y z
N MET A 1 -6.71 13.15 -2.82
CA MET A 1 -7.64 14.21 -3.28
C MET A 1 -8.50 14.59 -2.09
N VAL A 2 -9.02 15.82 -2.06
CA VAL A 2 -9.84 16.34 -0.95
C VAL A 2 -10.94 17.24 -1.51
N ALA A 3 -12.13 17.20 -0.93
CA ALA A 3 -13.17 18.16 -1.25
C ALA A 3 -12.76 19.55 -0.72
N THR A 4 -12.71 20.55 -1.59
CA THR A 4 -12.38 21.94 -1.20
C THR A 4 -13.59 22.85 -1.35
N GLY A 5 -13.50 24.08 -0.85
CA GLY A 5 -14.50 25.12 -1.09
C GLY A 5 -14.53 25.65 -2.53
N LEU A 6 -13.55 25.28 -3.39
CA LEU A 6 -13.47 25.78 -4.76
C LEU A 6 -14.64 25.28 -5.61
N THR A 7 -15.10 24.05 -5.40
CA THR A 7 -16.38 23.55 -5.95
C THR A 7 -16.94 22.46 -5.05
N ALA A 8 -18.03 22.79 -4.36
CA ALA A 8 -18.69 21.87 -3.44
C ALA A 8 -19.12 20.56 -4.14
N GLY A 9 -18.86 19.44 -3.48
CA GLY A 9 -19.24 18.09 -3.97
C GLY A 9 -18.24 17.42 -4.90
N TYR A 10 -17.09 18.05 -5.16
CA TYR A 10 -16.03 17.51 -6.00
C TYR A 10 -14.70 17.46 -5.25
N ASP A 11 -13.94 16.40 -5.50
CA ASP A 11 -12.61 16.23 -4.93
C ASP A 11 -11.54 16.83 -5.85
N GLU A 12 -10.53 17.44 -5.25
CA GLU A 12 -9.43 18.09 -5.96
C GLU A 12 -8.09 17.49 -5.55
N PRO A 13 -7.13 17.40 -6.48
CA PRO A 13 -5.78 16.98 -6.14
C PRO A 13 -5.11 18.06 -5.29
N PHE A 14 -4.33 17.62 -4.30
CA PHE A 14 -3.43 18.49 -3.56
C PHE A 14 -2.10 17.76 -3.40
N VAL A 15 -1.03 18.54 -3.22
CA VAL A 15 0.29 18.02 -2.90
C VAL A 15 0.78 18.76 -1.66
N TYR A 16 1.22 17.98 -0.67
CA TYR A 16 1.82 18.51 0.55
C TYR A 16 3.25 17.99 0.63
N ASP A 17 4.21 18.91 0.72
CA ASP A 17 5.61 18.57 0.89
C ASP A 17 5.91 18.39 2.38
N LEU A 18 6.26 17.17 2.77
CA LEU A 18 6.58 16.81 4.15
C LEU A 18 7.91 17.42 4.63
N VAL A 19 8.81 17.79 3.72
CA VAL A 19 10.12 18.39 4.05
C VAL A 19 9.96 19.88 4.33
N SER A 20 9.35 20.62 3.41
CA SER A 20 9.10 22.05 3.58
C SER A 20 7.87 22.38 4.42
N GLN A 21 7.05 21.38 4.73
CA GLN A 21 5.78 21.52 5.46
C GLN A 21 4.82 22.53 4.81
N SER A 22 4.73 22.47 3.48
CA SER A 22 3.95 23.42 2.69
C SER A 22 3.14 22.74 1.60
N PHE A 23 2.03 23.39 1.20
CA PHE A 23 1.25 22.96 0.05
C PHE A 23 1.92 23.42 -1.25
N ILE A 24 2.01 22.52 -2.21
CA ILE A 24 2.43 22.83 -3.58
C ILE A 24 1.16 22.96 -4.43
N THR A 25 1.04 24.09 -5.13
CA THR A 25 -0.09 24.36 -6.02
C THR A 25 -0.13 23.36 -7.16
N VAL A 26 -1.27 22.68 -7.32
CA VAL A 26 -1.56 21.84 -8.49
C VAL A 26 -2.31 22.68 -9.52
N THR A 27 -1.70 22.88 -10.68
CA THR A 27 -2.28 23.66 -11.78
C THR A 27 -3.28 22.82 -12.59
N GLY A 28 -4.11 23.46 -13.43
CA GLY A 28 -5.09 22.77 -14.30
C GLY A 28 -6.44 22.47 -13.67
N VAL A 29 -6.56 22.57 -12.34
CA VAL A 29 -7.85 22.50 -11.62
C VAL A 29 -8.58 23.84 -11.78
N THR A 30 -9.75 23.85 -12.43
CA THR A 30 -10.57 25.06 -12.61
C THR A 30 -12.03 24.84 -12.23
N ALA A 31 -12.67 25.88 -11.66
CA ALA A 31 -14.05 25.80 -11.17
C ALA A 31 -15.08 25.50 -12.28
N GLY A 32 -14.80 25.89 -13.53
CA GLY A 32 -15.65 25.60 -14.70
C GLY A 32 -15.51 24.19 -15.25
N ASN A 33 -14.52 23.41 -14.79
CA ASN A 33 -14.24 22.06 -15.26
C ASN A 33 -14.84 21.01 -14.31
N ALA A 34 -16.16 21.10 -14.04
CA ALA A 34 -16.88 20.11 -13.23
C ALA A 34 -16.74 18.68 -13.80
N GLU A 35 -16.61 18.55 -15.12
CA GLU A 35 -16.34 17.28 -15.81
C GLU A 35 -14.89 16.79 -15.63
N GLY A 36 -13.96 17.64 -15.19
CA GLY A 36 -12.56 17.26 -14.94
C GLY A 36 -12.26 16.85 -13.51
N ARG A 37 -13.24 16.91 -12.61
CA ARG A 37 -13.06 16.53 -11.20
C ARG A 37 -13.97 15.38 -10.86
N PRO A 38 -13.52 14.42 -10.06
CA PRO A 38 -14.40 13.38 -9.61
C PRO A 38 -15.33 13.90 -8.51
N VAL A 39 -16.58 13.45 -8.54
CA VAL A 39 -17.54 13.67 -7.44
C VAL A 39 -17.00 13.05 -6.16
N SER A 40 -17.15 13.76 -5.03
CA SER A 40 -16.70 13.27 -3.74
C SER A 40 -17.38 11.94 -3.39
N PRO A 41 -16.65 10.97 -2.81
CA PRO A 41 -17.19 9.66 -2.50
C PRO A 41 -18.22 9.72 -1.36
N ALA A 42 -19.07 8.70 -1.28
CA ALA A 42 -19.97 8.54 -0.14
C ALA A 42 -19.20 8.48 1.18
N THR A 43 -19.72 9.13 2.21
CA THR A 43 -19.08 9.16 3.54
C THR A 43 -19.50 8.00 4.45
N THR A 44 -20.44 7.17 4.03
CA THR A 44 -20.89 5.99 4.78
C THR A 44 -21.02 4.80 3.85
N GLY A 45 -21.05 3.60 4.43
CA GLY A 45 -21.20 2.35 3.69
C GLY A 45 -20.00 1.99 2.80
N ALA A 46 -20.23 0.99 1.96
CA ALA A 46 -19.25 0.49 1.01
C ALA A 46 -18.96 1.52 -0.07
N TRP A 47 -17.70 1.58 -0.52
CA TRP A 47 -17.25 2.50 -1.55
C TRP A 47 -16.09 1.89 -2.35
N THR A 48 -15.77 2.45 -3.51
CA THR A 48 -14.56 2.06 -4.27
C THR A 48 -13.47 3.09 -3.96
N PRO A 49 -12.41 2.71 -3.24
CA PRO A 49 -11.38 3.66 -2.86
C PRO A 49 -10.58 4.16 -4.07
N PRO A 50 -10.22 5.46 -4.12
CA PRO A 50 -9.23 5.98 -5.03
C PRO A 50 -7.90 5.26 -4.85
N THR A 51 -7.20 5.06 -5.95
CA THR A 51 -5.84 4.50 -5.95
C THR A 51 -4.96 5.36 -6.80
N LEU A 52 -3.66 5.33 -6.52
CA LEU A 52 -2.69 6.08 -7.31
C LEU A 52 -1.41 5.29 -7.51
N THR A 53 -0.80 5.48 -8.66
CA THR A 53 0.52 4.93 -8.97
C THR A 53 1.33 5.91 -9.79
N VAL A 54 2.65 5.88 -9.62
CA VAL A 54 3.57 6.65 -10.45
C VAL A 54 4.00 5.78 -11.63
N VAL A 55 3.98 6.34 -12.85
CA VAL A 55 4.51 5.73 -14.07
C VAL A 55 5.31 6.79 -14.83
N GLY A 56 6.63 6.67 -14.82
CA GLY A 56 7.52 7.71 -15.35
C GLY A 56 7.28 9.05 -14.64
N ILE A 57 6.96 10.08 -15.42
CA ILE A 57 6.68 11.46 -14.95
C ILE A 57 5.19 11.73 -14.69
N LYS A 58 4.35 10.69 -14.61
CA LYS A 58 2.90 10.84 -14.41
C LYS A 58 2.44 10.07 -13.19
N VAL A 59 1.66 10.71 -12.34
CA VAL A 59 0.88 10.05 -11.28
C VAL A 59 -0.52 9.80 -11.82
N ILE A 60 -0.90 8.53 -11.90
CA ILE A 60 -2.22 8.11 -12.38
C ILE A 60 -3.11 7.87 -11.18
N ILE A 61 -4.35 8.35 -11.23
CA ILE A 61 -5.30 8.33 -10.12
C ILE A 61 -6.63 7.74 -10.59
N THR A 62 -7.08 6.66 -9.95
CA THR A 62 -8.48 6.21 -10.05
C THR A 62 -9.33 6.89 -9.00
N HIS A 63 -10.60 7.13 -9.31
CA HIS A 63 -11.56 7.70 -8.36
C HIS A 63 -12.98 7.25 -8.73
N PRO A 64 -13.82 6.86 -7.75
CA PRO A 64 -15.20 6.43 -8.03
C PRO A 64 -16.09 7.53 -8.63
N GLY A 65 -15.72 8.79 -8.39
CA GLY A 65 -16.45 9.97 -8.84
C GLY A 65 -16.22 10.39 -10.30
N TYR A 66 -15.35 9.71 -11.05
CA TYR A 66 -15.21 9.96 -12.49
C TYR A 66 -16.43 9.44 -13.25
N THR A 67 -16.88 10.18 -14.27
CA THR A 67 -18.17 9.92 -14.95
C THR A 67 -18.08 8.84 -16.02
N GLY A 68 -16.89 8.57 -16.58
CA GLY A 68 -16.72 7.66 -17.71
C GLY A 68 -17.26 8.23 -19.03
N THR A 69 -17.53 9.53 -19.10
CA THR A 69 -17.93 10.24 -20.32
C THR A 69 -16.80 11.10 -20.85
N GLY A 70 -16.64 11.13 -22.17
CA GLY A 70 -15.54 11.85 -22.83
C GLY A 70 -14.17 11.39 -22.31
N SER A 71 -13.37 12.35 -21.84
CA SER A 71 -12.04 12.10 -21.28
C SER A 71 -12.06 11.85 -19.77
N ASN A 72 -13.22 11.78 -19.10
CA ASN A 72 -13.27 11.72 -17.65
C ASN A 72 -13.28 10.28 -17.09
N PHE A 73 -12.16 9.56 -17.25
CA PHE A 73 -12.01 8.16 -16.80
C PHE A 73 -11.05 8.02 -15.62
N PHE A 74 -9.92 8.71 -15.66
CA PHE A 74 -8.95 8.74 -14.57
C PHE A 74 -8.19 10.07 -14.55
N GLY A 75 -7.61 10.40 -13.40
CA GLY A 75 -6.81 11.60 -13.19
C GLY A 75 -5.35 11.37 -13.52
N VAL A 76 -4.68 12.41 -13.98
CA VAL A 76 -3.26 12.45 -14.27
C VAL A 76 -2.68 13.70 -13.63
N ILE A 77 -1.70 13.52 -12.74
CA ILE A 77 -0.82 14.60 -12.30
C ILE A 77 0.51 14.44 -13.04
N ASP A 78 0.83 15.40 -13.90
CA ASP A 78 2.14 15.52 -14.53
C ASP A 78 3.13 16.13 -13.53
N ILE A 79 4.19 15.38 -13.24
CA ILE A 79 5.25 15.75 -12.30
C ILE A 79 6.59 15.99 -13.01
N THR A 80 6.57 16.33 -14.31
CA THR A 80 7.77 16.78 -15.04
C THR A 80 8.48 17.91 -14.29
N ASN A 81 7.70 18.81 -13.68
CA ASN A 81 8.17 19.76 -12.68
C ASN A 81 7.46 19.48 -11.33
N PRO A 82 8.10 18.79 -10.38
CA PRO A 82 7.50 18.49 -9.08
C PRO A 82 7.14 19.74 -8.24
N ALA A 83 7.75 20.89 -8.53
CA ALA A 83 7.43 22.16 -7.86
C ALA A 83 6.20 22.87 -8.45
N ALA A 84 5.72 22.45 -9.62
CA ALA A 84 4.53 22.97 -10.27
C ALA A 84 3.77 21.85 -11.01
N PRO A 85 3.24 20.86 -10.27
CA PRO A 85 2.51 19.75 -10.86
C PRO A 85 1.25 20.25 -11.59
N ALA A 86 0.88 19.57 -12.68
CA ALA A 86 -0.30 19.88 -13.47
C ALA A 86 -1.28 18.72 -13.49
N TYR A 87 -2.54 19.00 -13.19
CA TYR A 87 -3.61 18.00 -13.19
C TYR A 87 -4.47 18.06 -14.45
N SER A 88 -4.85 16.89 -14.93
CA SER A 88 -5.82 16.69 -16.00
C SER A 88 -6.59 15.39 -15.78
N THR A 89 -7.72 15.23 -16.47
CA THR A 89 -8.41 13.94 -16.60
C THR A 89 -8.34 13.44 -18.03
N THR A 90 -8.21 12.13 -18.19
CA THR A 90 -8.14 11.52 -19.51
C THR A 90 -8.72 10.11 -19.51
N ASN A 91 -9.02 9.61 -20.72
CA ASN A 91 -9.03 8.18 -21.02
C ASN A 91 -7.71 7.83 -21.74
N THR A 92 -7.42 6.55 -21.94
CA THR A 92 -6.30 6.12 -22.78
C THR A 92 -6.54 6.51 -24.24
N ALA A 93 -5.50 7.03 -24.88
CA ALA A 93 -5.51 7.38 -26.30
C ALA A 93 -5.34 6.14 -27.19
N THR A 94 -5.74 6.28 -28.46
CA THR A 94 -5.79 5.23 -29.50
C THR A 94 -6.85 4.16 -29.23
N ASN A 95 -6.79 3.49 -28.08
CA ASN A 95 -7.81 2.58 -27.61
C ASN A 95 -8.21 2.97 -26.18
N GLY A 96 -9.46 3.42 -26.01
CA GLY A 96 -9.98 3.87 -24.71
C GLY A 96 -10.30 2.69 -23.78
N LEU A 97 -10.16 2.92 -22.48
CA LEU A 97 -10.72 2.03 -21.48
C LEU A 97 -12.24 1.95 -21.66
N PRO A 98 -12.85 0.76 -21.54
CA PRO A 98 -14.28 0.58 -21.77
C PRO A 98 -15.16 1.06 -20.60
N ALA A 99 -14.59 1.31 -19.43
CA ALA A 99 -15.26 1.88 -18.26
C ALA A 99 -14.25 2.55 -17.32
N VAL A 100 -14.75 3.32 -16.35
CA VAL A 100 -13.94 3.92 -15.28
C VAL A 100 -13.19 2.81 -14.52
N PRO A 101 -11.86 2.87 -14.42
CA PRO A 101 -11.08 1.88 -13.69
C PRO A 101 -11.29 2.01 -12.19
N THR A 102 -11.36 0.87 -11.50
CA THR A 102 -11.54 0.81 -10.04
C THR A 102 -10.20 0.83 -9.29
N PHE A 103 -9.12 0.41 -9.95
CA PHE A 103 -7.79 0.32 -9.36
C PHE A 103 -6.72 0.58 -10.43
N VAL A 104 -5.58 1.15 -10.03
CA VAL A 104 -4.39 1.26 -10.89
C VAL A 104 -3.13 0.82 -10.15
N ALA A 105 -2.22 0.15 -10.85
CA ALA A 105 -0.90 -0.21 -10.35
C ALA A 105 0.17 -0.11 -11.46
N ASN A 106 1.44 0.00 -11.08
CA ASN A 106 2.56 -0.03 -12.01
C ASN A 106 3.24 -1.41 -11.99
N LEU A 107 3.47 -1.96 -13.18
CA LEU A 107 4.48 -3.00 -13.41
C LEU A 107 5.25 -2.64 -14.69
N ASN A 108 6.58 -2.72 -14.65
CA ASN A 108 7.46 -2.47 -15.80
C ASN A 108 7.20 -1.11 -16.49
N ASN A 109 6.94 -0.06 -15.69
CA ASN A 109 6.64 1.29 -16.18
C ASN A 109 5.40 1.36 -17.09
N ARG A 110 4.43 0.48 -16.88
CA ARG A 110 3.09 0.55 -17.49
C ARG A 110 2.05 0.77 -16.39
N ALA A 111 1.00 1.51 -16.70
CA ALA A 111 -0.19 1.55 -15.87
C ALA A 111 -1.07 0.34 -16.18
N TYR A 112 -1.40 -0.45 -15.16
CA TYR A 112 -2.39 -1.51 -15.22
C TYR A 112 -3.67 -1.03 -14.56
N PHE A 113 -4.76 -0.98 -15.32
CA PHE A 113 -6.08 -0.52 -14.93
C PHE A 113 -7.01 -1.71 -14.70
N ALA A 114 -7.57 -1.82 -13.50
CA ALA A 114 -8.60 -2.80 -13.20
C ALA A 114 -9.96 -2.29 -13.72
N VAL A 115 -10.54 -3.03 -14.66
CA VAL A 115 -11.90 -2.79 -15.17
C VAL A 115 -12.64 -4.12 -15.16
N LYS A 116 -13.62 -4.25 -14.25
CA LYS A 116 -14.30 -5.54 -13.99
C LYS A 116 -13.28 -6.65 -13.71
N ASN A 117 -13.35 -7.78 -14.40
CA ASN A 117 -12.44 -8.91 -14.27
C ASN A 117 -11.21 -8.81 -15.20
N GLN A 118 -10.97 -7.66 -15.83
CA GLN A 118 -9.89 -7.46 -16.78
C GLN A 118 -8.87 -6.44 -16.27
N ALA A 119 -7.59 -6.71 -16.52
CA ALA A 119 -6.49 -5.79 -16.32
C ALA A 119 -6.05 -5.23 -17.69
N PHE A 120 -6.47 -4.00 -17.99
CA PHE A 120 -6.02 -3.25 -19.16
C PHE A 120 -4.66 -2.63 -18.88
N TYR A 121 -3.77 -2.54 -19.86
CA TYR A 121 -2.42 -2.02 -19.63
C TYR A 121 -1.94 -1.03 -20.68
N SER A 122 -1.34 0.05 -20.23
CA SER A 122 -0.79 1.09 -21.10
C SER A 122 0.50 0.66 -21.80
N ASP A 123 0.98 1.53 -22.68
CA ASP A 123 2.34 1.48 -23.21
C ASP A 123 3.39 1.82 -22.15
N VAL A 124 4.64 1.35 -22.37
CA VAL A 124 5.77 1.59 -21.44
C VAL A 124 6.07 3.08 -21.41
N LEU A 125 6.18 3.65 -20.22
CA LEU A 125 6.41 5.08 -19.95
C LEU A 125 5.34 6.02 -20.53
N ALA A 126 4.27 5.48 -21.11
CA ALA A 126 3.17 6.22 -21.70
C ALA A 126 1.83 5.77 -21.07
N PRO A 127 1.58 6.08 -19.78
CA PRO A 127 0.44 5.57 -19.03
C PRO A 127 -0.94 6.02 -19.54
N THR A 128 -0.98 6.97 -20.47
CA THR A 128 -2.20 7.52 -21.08
C THR A 128 -2.43 6.99 -22.49
N VAL A 129 -1.67 5.99 -22.95
CA VAL A 129 -1.76 5.45 -24.32
C VAL A 129 -1.90 3.93 -24.27
N MET A 130 -2.82 3.40 -25.07
CA MET A 130 -2.94 1.97 -25.37
C MET A 130 -2.92 1.81 -26.89
N THR A 131 -1.75 1.51 -27.46
CA THR A 131 -1.58 1.40 -28.91
C THR A 131 -2.40 0.28 -29.54
N ASN A 132 -2.51 -0.88 -28.87
CA ASN A 132 -3.22 -2.06 -29.38
C ASN A 132 -4.53 -2.29 -28.63
N ALA A 133 -5.61 -2.60 -29.36
CA ALA A 133 -6.92 -2.93 -28.79
C ALA A 133 -6.89 -4.17 -27.87
N GLY A 134 -5.92 -5.07 -28.08
CA GLY A 134 -5.73 -6.29 -27.29
C GLY A 134 -4.93 -6.10 -26.00
N GLN A 135 -4.60 -4.88 -25.56
CA GLN A 135 -3.86 -4.63 -24.31
C GLN A 135 -4.74 -4.82 -23.07
N ALA A 136 -5.26 -6.03 -22.90
CA ALA A 136 -6.10 -6.43 -21.79
C ALA A 136 -5.87 -7.92 -21.46
N LEU A 137 -5.80 -8.23 -20.17
CA LEU A 137 -5.79 -9.60 -19.67
C LEU A 137 -7.13 -9.87 -18.98
N THR A 138 -7.77 -10.99 -19.34
CA THR A 138 -8.97 -11.46 -18.63
C THR A 138 -8.55 -12.45 -17.57
N LEU A 139 -8.87 -12.16 -16.30
CA LEU A 139 -8.41 -12.95 -15.17
C LEU A 139 -9.53 -13.89 -14.71
N GLY A 140 -9.43 -15.17 -15.04
CA GLY A 140 -10.37 -16.19 -14.58
C GLY A 140 -11.84 -15.87 -14.90
N ASP A 141 -12.70 -15.98 -13.89
CA ASP A 141 -14.15 -15.76 -13.97
C ASP A 141 -14.56 -14.28 -14.04
N SER A 142 -15.88 -14.01 -14.03
CA SER A 142 -16.47 -12.67 -14.06
C SER A 142 -16.35 -11.87 -12.77
N THR A 143 -15.79 -12.43 -11.69
CA THR A 143 -15.58 -11.69 -10.43
C THR A 143 -14.71 -10.47 -10.70
N PRO A 144 -15.04 -9.27 -10.22
CA PRO A 144 -14.20 -8.09 -10.45
C PRO A 144 -12.83 -8.19 -9.76
N ILE A 145 -11.84 -7.50 -10.32
CA ILE A 145 -10.56 -7.22 -9.67
C ILE A 145 -10.80 -6.17 -8.59
N THR A 146 -10.50 -6.55 -7.35
CA THR A 146 -10.62 -5.68 -6.17
C THR A 146 -9.38 -4.82 -6.00
N ALA A 147 -8.19 -5.39 -6.20
CA ALA A 147 -6.92 -4.71 -5.99
C ALA A 147 -5.81 -5.22 -6.90
N LEU A 148 -4.84 -4.35 -7.19
CA LEU A 148 -3.61 -4.66 -7.91
C LEU A 148 -2.41 -4.26 -7.05
N SER A 149 -1.39 -5.10 -6.99
CA SER A 149 -0.16 -4.76 -6.26
C SER A 149 1.06 -5.44 -6.85
N GLY A 150 2.17 -4.71 -6.96
CA GLY A 150 3.43 -5.28 -7.41
C GLY A 150 4.01 -6.23 -6.36
N LEU A 151 4.33 -7.45 -6.77
CA LEU A 151 5.14 -8.35 -5.97
C LEU A 151 6.59 -7.83 -5.97
N PRO A 152 7.24 -7.73 -4.81
CA PRO A 152 8.62 -7.28 -4.72
C PRO A 152 9.53 -8.15 -5.57
N VAL A 153 10.41 -7.50 -6.33
CA VAL A 153 11.35 -8.15 -7.22
C VAL A 153 12.30 -9.07 -6.44
N GLN A 154 12.48 -10.29 -6.95
CA GLN A 154 13.57 -11.18 -6.55
C GLN A 154 14.51 -11.39 -7.74
N THR A 155 15.81 -11.33 -7.47
CA THR A 155 16.84 -11.75 -8.42
C THR A 155 17.01 -13.26 -8.30
N THR A 156 16.52 -14.00 -9.28
CA THR A 156 16.91 -15.42 -9.43
C THR A 156 18.12 -15.51 -10.37
N SER A 157 18.83 -16.63 -10.40
CA SER A 157 19.98 -16.82 -11.30
C SER A 157 19.65 -16.69 -12.79
N ALA A 158 18.36 -16.62 -13.14
CA ALA A 158 17.83 -16.41 -14.49
C ALA A 158 17.30 -14.97 -14.74
N GLY A 159 17.52 -14.04 -13.81
CA GLY A 159 17.10 -12.63 -13.92
C GLY A 159 16.03 -12.20 -12.91
N VAL A 160 15.66 -10.93 -13.01
CA VAL A 160 14.61 -10.27 -12.23
C VAL A 160 13.24 -10.68 -12.79
N ILE A 161 12.45 -11.43 -12.02
CA ILE A 161 11.03 -11.66 -12.36
C ILE A 161 10.18 -10.83 -11.41
N GLY A 162 9.81 -9.63 -11.86
CA GLY A 162 8.73 -8.85 -11.24
C GLY A 162 7.37 -9.43 -11.62
N ALA A 163 6.40 -9.30 -10.72
CA ALA A 163 5.03 -9.74 -10.97
C ALA A 163 4.02 -8.72 -10.47
N LEU A 164 2.86 -8.65 -11.11
CA LEU A 164 1.70 -7.93 -10.61
C LEU A 164 0.69 -8.93 -10.07
N LEU A 165 0.33 -8.80 -8.80
CA LEU A 165 -0.74 -9.56 -8.19
C LEU A 165 -2.08 -8.85 -8.42
N ALA A 166 -3.07 -9.61 -8.86
CA ALA A 166 -4.45 -9.17 -8.97
C ALA A 166 -5.32 -9.97 -8.01
N PHE A 167 -5.96 -9.26 -7.09
CA PHE A 167 -6.83 -9.82 -6.08
C PHE A 167 -8.28 -9.73 -6.53
N LYS A 168 -9.04 -10.82 -6.40
CA LYS A 168 -10.45 -10.91 -6.81
C LYS A 168 -11.21 -11.76 -5.81
N GLY A 169 -12.11 -11.22 -4.99
CA GLY A 169 -12.91 -12.04 -4.06
C GLY A 169 -12.06 -13.02 -3.24
N VAL A 170 -12.13 -14.32 -3.56
CA VAL A 170 -11.35 -15.43 -2.94
C VAL A 170 -10.19 -15.94 -3.81
N GLN A 171 -9.77 -15.18 -4.82
CA GLN A 171 -8.74 -15.56 -5.78
C GLN A 171 -7.60 -14.53 -5.80
N ILE A 172 -6.39 -15.02 -6.09
CA ILE A 172 -5.21 -14.21 -6.37
C ILE A 172 -4.60 -14.74 -7.66
N TRP A 173 -4.37 -13.83 -8.58
CA TRP A 173 -3.74 -14.09 -9.87
C TRP A 173 -2.43 -13.32 -9.96
N GLN A 174 -1.49 -13.88 -10.70
CA GLN A 174 -0.18 -13.32 -10.94
C GLN A 174 0.00 -13.08 -12.43
N ILE A 175 0.34 -11.84 -12.77
CA ILE A 175 0.71 -11.41 -14.12
C ILE A 175 2.23 -11.23 -14.15
N THR A 176 2.92 -11.86 -15.09
CA THR A 176 4.38 -11.77 -15.27
C THR A 176 4.75 -11.51 -16.73
N GLY A 177 6.01 -11.08 -16.93
CA GLY A 177 6.57 -10.79 -18.25
C GLY A 177 6.41 -9.34 -18.68
N ASP A 178 6.81 -9.06 -19.92
CA ASP A 178 6.63 -7.77 -20.57
C ASP A 178 6.16 -7.97 -22.01
N ALA A 179 4.94 -7.52 -22.29
CA ALA A 179 4.34 -7.59 -23.61
C ALA A 179 5.21 -6.94 -24.71
N ALA A 180 6.08 -5.97 -24.39
CA ALA A 180 6.99 -5.37 -25.38
C ALA A 180 8.10 -6.33 -25.84
N VAL A 181 8.52 -7.25 -24.96
CA VAL A 181 9.66 -8.15 -25.23
C VAL A 181 9.17 -9.49 -25.76
N THR A 182 8.15 -10.07 -25.13
CA THR A 182 7.66 -11.43 -25.43
C THR A 182 6.39 -11.45 -26.29
N GLY A 183 5.84 -10.28 -26.65
CA GLY A 183 4.59 -10.16 -27.40
C GLY A 183 3.32 -10.53 -26.63
N SER A 184 3.46 -11.12 -25.43
CA SER A 184 2.37 -11.52 -24.54
C SER A 184 2.81 -11.49 -23.08
N LEU A 185 1.84 -11.36 -22.16
CA LEU A 185 2.03 -11.49 -20.72
C LEU A 185 1.63 -12.90 -20.29
N SER A 186 2.30 -13.43 -19.27
CA SER A 186 1.94 -14.70 -18.65
C SER A 186 0.99 -14.45 -17.48
N LEU A 187 -0.01 -15.32 -17.33
CA LEU A 187 -1.04 -15.25 -16.30
C LEU A 187 -1.13 -16.60 -15.60
N ASN A 188 -0.96 -16.60 -14.27
CA ASN A 188 -1.07 -17.80 -13.44
C ASN A 188 -1.95 -17.51 -12.22
N TYR A 189 -2.63 -18.52 -11.67
CA TYR A 189 -3.27 -18.38 -10.37
C TYR A 189 -2.27 -18.65 -9.26
N VAL A 190 -2.32 -17.85 -8.20
CA VAL A 190 -1.55 -18.05 -6.95
C VAL A 190 -2.41 -18.80 -5.94
N SER A 191 -3.67 -18.40 -5.84
CA SER A 191 -4.66 -19.02 -4.97
C SER A 191 -6.05 -18.88 -5.58
N LEU A 192 -6.88 -19.90 -5.40
CA LEU A 192 -8.29 -19.90 -5.78
C LEU A 192 -9.25 -19.90 -4.58
N ASN A 193 -8.69 -19.96 -3.36
CA ASN A 193 -9.45 -20.05 -2.10
C ASN A 193 -9.15 -18.88 -1.14
N VAL A 194 -8.11 -18.10 -1.42
CA VAL A 194 -7.72 -16.92 -0.65
C VAL A 194 -7.59 -15.74 -1.60
N GLY A 195 -8.19 -14.62 -1.25
CA GLY A 195 -8.17 -13.36 -1.99
C GLY A 195 -8.48 -12.18 -1.08
N THR A 196 -8.89 -11.05 -1.63
CA THR A 196 -9.33 -9.91 -0.84
C THR A 196 -10.57 -9.20 -1.39
N ILE A 197 -11.40 -8.76 -0.45
CA ILE A 197 -12.50 -7.80 -0.66
C ILE A 197 -12.18 -6.45 0.03
N CYS A 198 -10.97 -6.31 0.58
CA CYS A 198 -10.47 -5.18 1.35
C CYS A 198 -9.37 -4.46 0.54
N PRO A 199 -9.71 -3.71 -0.53
CA PRO A 199 -8.75 -3.17 -1.49
C PRO A 199 -7.61 -2.35 -0.86
N ARG A 200 -7.91 -1.46 0.11
CA ARG A 200 -6.88 -0.62 0.75
C ARG A 200 -6.07 -1.34 1.83
N SER A 201 -6.31 -2.63 2.06
CA SER A 201 -5.48 -3.44 2.95
C SER A 201 -4.25 -4.02 2.24
N VAL A 202 -4.25 -3.99 0.91
CA VAL A 202 -3.21 -4.58 0.07
C VAL A 202 -1.99 -3.67 0.02
N VAL A 203 -0.87 -4.13 0.57
CA VAL A 203 0.36 -3.33 0.71
C VAL A 203 1.56 -4.16 0.26
N SER A 204 2.32 -3.63 -0.71
CA SER A 204 3.60 -4.22 -1.12
C SER A 204 4.70 -3.84 -0.13
N THR A 205 5.50 -4.81 0.28
CA THR A 205 6.59 -4.66 1.25
C THR A 205 7.79 -5.47 0.78
N PRO A 206 9.03 -5.23 1.26
CA PRO A 206 10.19 -6.05 0.85
C PRO A 206 10.02 -7.57 1.08
N LEU A 207 9.09 -7.98 1.94
CA LEU A 207 8.86 -9.38 2.32
C LEU A 207 7.66 -10.01 1.62
N GLY A 208 6.98 -9.29 0.73
CA GLY A 208 5.81 -9.77 0.00
C GLY A 208 4.69 -8.74 -0.05
N VAL A 209 3.50 -9.19 -0.45
CA VAL A 209 2.31 -8.35 -0.46
C VAL A 209 1.38 -8.77 0.69
N PHE A 210 1.20 -7.86 1.64
CA PHE A 210 0.32 -8.02 2.79
C PHE A 210 -1.10 -7.64 2.43
N PHE A 211 -2.10 -8.34 2.96
CA PHE A 211 -3.50 -8.02 2.71
C PHE A 211 -4.42 -8.61 3.79
N ALA A 212 -5.61 -8.04 3.93
CA ALA A 212 -6.70 -8.62 4.69
C ALA A 212 -7.54 -9.54 3.78
N GLY A 213 -7.60 -10.82 4.11
CA GLY A 213 -8.56 -11.77 3.56
C GLY A 213 -9.91 -11.66 4.26
N THR A 214 -10.80 -12.60 3.97
CA THR A 214 -12.15 -12.65 4.58
C THR A 214 -12.15 -13.15 6.02
N ASP A 215 -11.09 -13.84 6.45
CA ASP A 215 -11.04 -14.51 7.75
C ASP A 215 -9.77 -14.22 8.58
N ALA A 216 -8.74 -13.65 7.95
CA ALA A 216 -7.48 -13.30 8.57
C ALA A 216 -6.69 -12.30 7.70
N ALA A 217 -5.58 -11.79 8.24
CA ALA A 217 -4.55 -11.17 7.42
C ALA A 217 -3.57 -12.20 6.86
N TYR A 218 -3.07 -11.93 5.66
CA TYR A 218 -2.19 -12.80 4.88
C TYR A 218 -1.02 -12.03 4.29
N VAL A 219 0.00 -12.76 3.88
CA VAL A 219 1.08 -12.29 3.01
C VAL A 219 1.20 -13.24 1.83
N VAL A 220 1.29 -12.69 0.61
CA VAL A 220 1.83 -13.41 -0.54
C VAL A 220 3.35 -13.23 -0.51
N SER A 221 4.08 -14.31 -0.27
CA SER A 221 5.54 -14.28 -0.26
C SER A 221 6.08 -13.94 -1.65
N PRO A 222 7.34 -13.49 -1.76
CA PRO A 222 7.98 -13.24 -3.05
C PRO A 222 8.07 -14.50 -3.94
N TYR A 223 7.89 -15.69 -3.37
CA TYR A 223 7.85 -16.97 -4.07
C TYR A 223 6.44 -17.40 -4.50
N GLY A 224 5.42 -16.57 -4.27
CA GLY A 224 4.03 -16.88 -4.62
C GLY A 224 3.32 -17.81 -3.62
N ALA A 225 3.83 -17.99 -2.40
CA ALA A 225 3.12 -18.73 -1.36
C ALA A 225 2.21 -17.78 -0.56
N VAL A 226 0.94 -18.14 -0.38
CA VAL A 226 0.00 -17.39 0.46
C VAL A 226 0.05 -17.94 1.88
N VAL A 227 0.42 -17.10 2.85
CA VAL A 227 0.61 -17.51 4.25
C VAL A 227 -0.17 -16.58 5.17
N THR A 228 -0.84 -17.12 6.18
CA THR A 228 -1.51 -16.33 7.22
C THR A 228 -0.50 -15.60 8.10
N LEU A 229 -0.84 -14.40 8.56
CA LEU A 229 -0.05 -13.70 9.58
C LEU A 229 -0.27 -14.37 10.94
N ALA A 230 0.80 -14.94 11.47
CA ALA A 230 0.81 -15.65 12.74
C ALA A 230 2.19 -15.52 13.40
N HIS A 231 2.26 -15.87 14.68
CA HIS A 231 3.50 -15.85 15.46
C HIS A 231 4.55 -16.86 14.97
N GLN A 232 4.14 -17.83 14.15
CA GLN A 232 4.99 -18.79 13.47
C GLN A 232 4.69 -18.79 11.96
N LEU A 233 5.13 -17.75 11.23
CA LEU A 233 5.04 -17.72 9.77
C LEU A 233 5.79 -18.93 9.17
N GLY A 234 5.14 -19.62 8.23
CA GLY A 234 5.74 -20.73 7.48
C GLY A 234 5.64 -22.10 8.14
N SER A 235 5.04 -22.23 9.33
CA SER A 235 4.71 -23.53 9.91
C SER A 235 3.45 -24.11 9.24
N LEU A 236 3.53 -25.36 8.77
CA LEU A 236 2.38 -26.07 8.22
C LEU A 236 1.31 -26.20 9.30
N GLY A 237 0.13 -25.61 9.06
CA GLY A 237 -0.98 -25.61 10.01
C GLY A 237 -0.97 -24.45 11.02
N ALA A 238 -0.07 -23.47 10.89
CA ALA A 238 -0.17 -22.22 11.65
C ALA A 238 -1.51 -21.54 11.33
N GLN A 239 -2.34 -21.36 12.36
CA GLN A 239 -3.56 -20.60 12.26
C GLN A 239 -3.25 -19.12 12.43
N ALA A 240 -4.06 -18.25 11.83
CA ALA A 240 -3.95 -16.83 12.06
C ALA A 240 -4.19 -16.51 13.54
N ASP A 241 -3.29 -15.74 14.14
CA ASP A 241 -3.37 -15.36 15.56
C ASP A 241 -4.59 -14.48 15.84
N LEU A 242 -4.95 -13.61 14.89
CA LEU A 242 -6.05 -12.66 15.00
C LEU A 242 -7.06 -12.90 13.86
N ARG A 243 -8.26 -13.35 14.20
CA ARG A 243 -9.33 -13.68 13.23
C ARG A 243 -10.65 -12.97 13.49
N GLY A 244 -11.02 -12.76 14.76
CA GLY A 244 -12.29 -12.12 15.14
C GLY A 244 -12.58 -10.84 14.37
N PRO A 245 -11.66 -9.84 14.40
CA PRO A 245 -11.83 -8.59 13.66
C PRO A 245 -12.05 -8.77 12.14
N PHE A 246 -11.42 -9.78 11.53
CA PHE A 246 -11.50 -10.06 10.09
C PHE A 246 -12.79 -10.80 9.70
N ASN A 247 -13.26 -11.72 10.55
CA ASN A 247 -14.51 -12.45 10.33
C ASN A 247 -15.76 -11.55 10.43
N TYR A 248 -15.70 -10.50 11.25
CA TYR A 248 -16.83 -9.61 11.53
C TYR A 248 -16.69 -8.22 10.90
N VAL A 249 -15.91 -8.10 9.82
CA VAL A 249 -15.76 -6.83 9.10
C VAL A 249 -17.10 -6.33 8.59
N LEU A 250 -17.46 -5.11 8.99
CA LEU A 250 -18.74 -4.46 8.63
C LEU A 250 -18.71 -3.88 7.23
N THR A 251 -17.58 -3.32 6.82
CA THR A 251 -17.43 -2.69 5.50
C THR A 251 -16.02 -2.95 4.96
N PRO A 252 -15.81 -4.06 4.22
CA PRO A 252 -14.50 -4.48 3.75
C PRO A 252 -13.73 -3.42 2.94
N SER A 253 -14.42 -2.68 2.08
CA SER A 253 -13.83 -1.57 1.32
C SER A 253 -13.35 -0.40 2.18
N ARG A 254 -13.74 -0.35 3.46
CA ARG A 254 -13.28 0.65 4.43
C ARG A 254 -12.07 0.18 5.23
N VAL A 255 -11.66 -1.08 5.15
CA VAL A 255 -10.41 -1.55 5.76
C VAL A 255 -9.22 -0.87 5.07
N ALA A 256 -8.27 -0.37 5.85
CA ALA A 256 -7.13 0.38 5.34
C ALA A 256 -5.84 -0.05 6.04
N ALA A 257 -4.78 -0.24 5.27
CA ALA A 257 -3.49 -0.65 5.80
C ALA A 257 -2.33 0.11 5.17
N ALA A 258 -1.21 0.12 5.88
CA ALA A 258 0.08 0.58 5.37
C ALA A 258 1.20 -0.22 6.04
N PHE A 259 2.39 -0.16 5.44
CA PHE A 259 3.58 -0.82 5.97
C PHE A 259 4.73 0.17 6.06
N ALA A 260 5.29 0.33 7.26
CA ALA A 260 6.46 1.17 7.51
C ALA A 260 7.40 0.50 8.52
N GLY A 261 8.71 0.59 8.29
CA GLY A 261 9.73 -0.07 9.11
C GLY A 261 9.58 -1.60 9.12
N SER A 262 8.92 -2.13 10.15
CA SER A 262 8.59 -3.56 10.29
C SER A 262 7.14 -3.81 10.73
N ILE A 263 6.29 -2.79 10.64
CA ILE A 263 4.91 -2.87 11.11
C ILE A 263 3.97 -2.87 9.90
N TYR A 264 3.17 -3.92 9.79
CA TYR A 264 1.96 -3.90 8.98
C TYR A 264 0.82 -3.37 9.87
N ARG A 265 0.35 -2.17 9.57
CA ARG A 265 -0.68 -1.48 10.34
C ARG A 265 -2.00 -1.55 9.59
N ILE A 266 -3.09 -1.93 10.26
CA ILE A 266 -4.40 -2.11 9.65
C ILE A 266 -5.52 -1.59 10.54
N CYS A 267 -6.40 -0.76 9.98
CA CYS A 267 -7.59 -0.25 10.62
C CYS A 267 -8.83 -0.92 10.03
N ILE A 268 -9.68 -1.47 10.91
CA ILE A 268 -10.77 -2.38 10.54
C ILE A 268 -12.08 -1.91 11.20
N PRO A 269 -13.13 -1.57 10.43
CA PRO A 269 -14.49 -1.44 10.95
C PRO A 269 -15.09 -2.84 11.16
N THR A 270 -15.28 -3.24 12.41
CA THR A 270 -15.64 -4.60 12.80
C THR A 270 -16.47 -4.64 14.09
N ILE A 271 -16.90 -5.84 14.48
CA ILE A 271 -17.55 -6.09 15.77
C ILE A 271 -16.57 -6.86 16.65
N VAL A 272 -16.25 -6.31 17.82
CA VAL A 272 -15.47 -6.97 18.87
C VAL A 272 -16.32 -7.05 20.12
N ASP A 273 -16.49 -8.24 20.69
CA ASP A 273 -17.31 -8.49 21.88
C ASP A 273 -18.73 -7.92 21.80
N GLY A 274 -19.34 -8.01 20.61
CA GLY A 274 -20.69 -7.49 20.34
C GLY A 274 -20.76 -5.97 20.17
N VAL A 275 -19.65 -5.25 20.31
CA VAL A 275 -19.56 -3.80 20.11
C VAL A 275 -19.05 -3.52 18.70
N SER A 276 -19.88 -2.80 17.92
CA SER A 276 -19.48 -2.27 16.62
C SER A 276 -18.52 -1.10 16.81
N GLY A 277 -17.37 -1.14 16.16
CA GLY A 277 -16.38 -0.08 16.22
C GLY A 277 -15.37 -0.16 15.08
N THR A 278 -14.47 0.81 15.04
CA THR A 278 -13.31 0.76 14.16
C THR A 278 -12.09 0.59 15.05
N TYR A 279 -11.25 -0.39 14.75
CA TYR A 279 -10.11 -0.76 15.59
C TYR A 279 -8.85 -0.85 14.75
N ASP A 280 -7.76 -0.31 15.27
CA ASP A 280 -6.44 -0.32 14.63
C ASP A 280 -5.54 -1.40 15.24
N TYR A 281 -4.89 -2.19 14.40
CA TYR A 281 -4.03 -3.31 14.78
C TYR A 281 -2.69 -3.23 14.06
N TRP A 282 -1.63 -3.53 14.78
CA TRP A 282 -0.27 -3.45 14.27
C TRP A 282 0.33 -4.84 14.35
N PHE A 283 0.82 -5.37 13.24
CA PHE A 283 1.57 -6.61 13.20
C PHE A 283 3.06 -6.30 13.09
N ASP A 284 3.81 -6.58 14.14
CA ASP A 284 5.26 -6.46 14.15
C ASP A 284 5.90 -7.69 13.53
N MET A 285 6.46 -7.51 12.33
CA MET A 285 7.11 -8.58 11.59
C MET A 285 8.39 -9.10 12.23
N ARG A 286 9.09 -8.30 13.04
CA ARG A 286 10.33 -8.75 13.70
C ARG A 286 10.01 -9.64 14.89
N ARG A 287 8.95 -9.29 15.62
CA ARG A 287 8.50 -10.03 16.80
C ARG A 287 7.46 -11.09 16.49
N MET A 288 6.87 -11.02 15.29
CA MET A 288 5.83 -11.91 14.81
C MET A 288 4.61 -11.85 15.74
N ARG A 289 4.15 -10.63 16.08
CA ARG A 289 3.06 -10.45 17.05
C ARG A 289 2.18 -9.28 16.67
N TRP A 290 0.90 -9.41 17.01
CA TRP A 290 -0.06 -8.32 16.96
C TRP A 290 -0.01 -7.47 18.23
N ASN A 291 -0.20 -6.17 18.08
CA ASN A 291 -0.47 -5.23 19.15
C ASN A 291 -1.68 -4.35 18.79
N GLY A 292 -2.53 -4.09 19.77
CA GLY A 292 -3.81 -3.39 19.62
C GLY A 292 -4.91 -4.03 20.48
N PRO A 293 -6.17 -3.56 20.37
CA PRO A 293 -6.61 -2.48 19.49
C PRO A 293 -6.08 -1.10 19.91
N HIS A 294 -5.70 -0.28 18.94
CA HIS A 294 -5.34 1.13 19.13
C HIS A 294 -6.53 2.03 18.78
N THR A 295 -6.53 3.24 19.32
CA THR A 295 -7.67 4.17 19.27
C THR A 295 -7.62 5.20 18.12
N PHE A 296 -6.51 5.25 17.37
CA PHE A 296 -6.39 6.19 16.26
C PHE A 296 -7.06 5.63 15.00
N LEU A 297 -8.18 6.22 14.62
CA LEU A 297 -9.00 5.77 13.50
C LEU A 297 -8.60 6.48 12.22
N TYR A 298 -8.43 5.72 11.15
CA TYR A 298 -8.11 6.23 9.84
C TYR A 298 -8.76 5.36 8.78
N ASP A 299 -8.92 5.92 7.59
CA ASP A 299 -9.44 5.20 6.44
C ASP A 299 -8.44 5.27 5.28
N CYS A 300 -7.49 6.19 5.29
CA CYS A 300 -6.37 6.19 4.36
C CYS A 300 -5.06 6.16 5.12
N ALA A 301 -4.15 5.27 4.72
CA ALA A 301 -2.82 5.19 5.26
C ALA A 301 -1.81 5.02 4.13
N SER A 302 -0.69 5.71 4.25
CA SER A 302 0.48 5.54 3.39
C SER A 302 1.74 5.59 4.26
N SER A 303 2.83 5.01 3.80
CA SER A 303 4.12 5.08 4.48
C SER A 303 5.01 6.16 3.90
N THR A 304 5.82 6.77 4.78
CA THR A 304 6.89 7.70 4.43
C THR A 304 8.07 7.47 5.37
N GLY A 305 9.15 6.87 4.84
CA GLY A 305 10.27 6.41 5.67
C GLY A 305 9.81 5.50 6.82
N ASP A 306 10.08 5.90 8.06
CA ASP A 306 9.73 5.18 9.30
C ASP A 306 8.41 5.65 9.95
N ALA A 307 7.57 6.37 9.19
CA ALA A 307 6.29 6.87 9.66
C ALA A 307 5.13 6.49 8.72
N PHE A 308 3.93 6.56 9.27
CA PHE A 308 2.67 6.49 8.55
C PHE A 308 2.10 7.90 8.42
N ILE A 309 1.59 8.23 7.23
CA ILE A 309 0.70 9.37 7.01
C ILE A 309 -0.71 8.81 6.97
N LEU A 310 -1.53 9.29 7.89
CA LEU A 310 -2.89 8.83 8.11
C LEU A 310 -3.86 9.96 7.82
N SER A 311 -4.97 9.62 7.19
CA SER A 311 -6.15 10.49 7.12
C SER A 311 -7.41 9.67 7.33
N GLY A 312 -8.43 10.35 7.83
CA GLY A 312 -9.68 9.74 8.23
C GLY A 312 -10.85 10.49 7.65
N ILE A 313 -11.95 9.78 7.45
CA ILE A 313 -13.22 10.37 7.04
C ILE A 313 -13.77 11.40 8.04
N ASN A 314 -13.47 11.25 9.32
CA ASN A 314 -13.86 12.19 10.37
C ASN A 314 -12.98 13.45 10.37
N THR A 315 -11.87 13.42 9.64
CA THR A 315 -10.85 14.46 9.55
C THR A 315 -10.30 14.57 8.11
N PRO A 316 -11.16 14.75 7.10
CA PRO A 316 -10.83 14.53 5.68
C PRO A 316 -9.82 15.53 5.10
N SER A 317 -9.58 16.64 5.81
CA SER A 317 -8.63 17.69 5.44
C SER A 317 -7.40 17.77 6.36
N ALA A 318 -7.16 16.73 7.16
CA ALA A 318 -6.01 16.66 8.04
C ALA A 318 -5.15 15.43 7.71
N LEU A 319 -3.83 15.61 7.74
CA LEU A 319 -2.85 14.54 7.66
C LEU A 319 -2.19 14.39 9.04
N PHE A 320 -2.20 13.18 9.55
CA PHE A 320 -1.58 12.85 10.83
C PHE A 320 -0.36 11.98 10.59
N GLN A 321 0.77 12.39 11.15
CA GLN A 321 1.97 11.58 11.12
C GLN A 321 1.99 10.68 12.37
N SER A 322 2.08 9.36 12.15
CA SER A 322 2.25 8.37 13.21
C SER A 322 3.56 7.64 13.01
N VAL A 323 4.47 7.72 13.98
CA VAL A 323 5.77 7.06 13.90
C VAL A 323 5.69 5.59 14.31
N VAL A 324 6.51 4.75 13.70
CA VAL A 324 6.65 3.32 14.06
C VAL A 324 7.47 3.16 15.33
N ARG A 325 8.45 4.04 15.52
CA ARG A 325 9.36 4.04 16.69
C ARG A 325 9.03 5.23 17.58
N PRO A 326 8.81 5.00 18.88
CA PRO A 326 8.68 6.10 19.81
C PRO A 326 9.97 6.93 19.84
N ASN A 327 9.81 8.24 20.00
CA ASN A 327 10.89 9.18 20.28
C ASN A 327 10.57 9.92 21.60
N THR A 328 11.47 10.79 22.04
CA THR A 328 11.34 11.57 23.29
C THR A 328 10.08 12.46 23.34
N ASN A 329 9.46 12.73 22.19
CA ASN A 329 8.22 13.51 22.09
C ASN A 329 6.97 12.61 21.98
N THR A 330 7.11 11.29 22.03
CA THR A 330 5.98 10.37 21.95
C THR A 330 5.36 10.21 23.33
N ILE A 331 4.08 10.57 23.42
CA ILE A 331 3.29 10.49 24.65
C ILE A 331 2.35 9.30 24.52
N TYR A 332 2.37 8.43 25.52
CA TYR A 332 1.40 7.36 25.67
C TYR A 332 0.47 7.72 26.82
N SER A 333 -0.83 7.46 26.67
CA SER A 333 -1.78 7.59 27.76
C SER A 333 -2.22 6.20 28.20
N ASP A 334 -2.20 5.97 29.51
CA ASP A 334 -2.87 4.84 30.14
C ASP A 334 -3.81 5.41 31.21
N ASN A 335 -5.08 5.00 31.17
CA ASN A 335 -6.15 5.52 32.02
C ASN A 335 -6.20 7.06 32.08
N SER A 336 -6.06 7.73 30.93
CA SER A 336 -6.03 9.20 30.79
C SER A 336 -4.85 9.90 31.48
N VAL A 337 -3.80 9.16 31.84
CA VAL A 337 -2.55 9.71 32.37
C VAL A 337 -1.46 9.56 31.32
N ASP A 338 -0.90 10.71 30.92
CA ASP A 338 0.20 10.76 29.97
C ASP A 338 1.52 10.36 30.63
N PHE A 339 2.27 9.47 29.99
CA PHE A 339 3.65 9.16 30.33
C PHE A 339 4.53 9.25 29.09
N GLN A 340 5.70 9.87 29.29
CA GLN A 340 6.75 9.92 28.28
C GLN A 340 7.52 8.62 28.30
N ILE A 341 7.88 8.11 27.12
CA ILE A 341 8.74 6.93 27.03
C ILE A 341 10.06 7.27 26.34
N ASP A 342 11.13 6.79 26.96
CA ASP A 342 12.45 6.78 26.37
C ASP A 342 12.79 5.38 25.90
N MET A 343 12.96 5.23 24.58
CA MET A 343 13.43 3.98 24.01
C MET A 343 14.93 3.86 24.24
N LYS A 344 15.33 3.08 25.26
CA LYS A 344 16.73 2.69 25.47
C LYS A 344 17.02 1.43 24.67
N SER A 345 18.16 1.39 23.99
CA SER A 345 18.67 0.11 23.50
C SER A 345 18.84 -0.80 24.71
N SER A 346 18.27 -2.01 24.67
CA SER A 346 18.79 -3.03 25.58
C SER A 346 20.25 -3.22 25.17
N ASP A 347 21.18 -3.02 26.11
CA ASP A 347 22.46 -3.67 25.95
C ASP A 347 22.12 -5.13 25.69
N PHE A 348 22.47 -5.67 24.52
CA PHE A 348 22.40 -7.10 24.32
C PHE A 348 23.04 -7.71 25.56
N PRO A 349 22.42 -8.67 26.26
CA PRO A 349 23.13 -9.36 27.32
C PRO A 349 24.37 -9.93 26.62
N LYS A 350 25.52 -9.29 26.86
CA LYS A 350 26.80 -9.83 26.45
C LYS A 350 26.81 -11.14 27.19
N ARG A 351 26.57 -12.25 26.50
CA ARG A 351 26.99 -13.55 27.03
C ARG A 351 28.44 -13.35 27.45
N ASP A 352 28.81 -13.77 28.65
CA ASP A 352 30.17 -13.59 29.18
C ASP A 352 31.26 -14.04 28.18
N GLU A 353 30.90 -14.90 27.22
CA GLU A 353 31.66 -15.28 26.03
C GLU A 353 32.17 -14.10 25.16
N MET A 354 31.41 -13.00 25.03
CA MET A 354 31.82 -11.81 24.26
C MET A 354 32.69 -10.85 25.08
N ALA A 355 32.65 -10.89 26.41
CA ALA A 355 33.61 -10.18 27.25
C ALA A 355 35.01 -10.80 27.09
N MET A 356 35.08 -12.13 26.99
CA MET A 356 36.34 -12.84 26.82
C MET A 356 36.98 -12.60 25.44
N LYS A 357 36.19 -12.54 24.36
CA LYS A 357 36.71 -12.18 23.02
C LYS A 357 37.27 -10.76 22.95
N GLN A 358 36.60 -9.80 23.59
CA GLN A 358 37.08 -8.42 23.64
C GLN A 358 38.40 -8.29 24.42
N VAL A 359 38.56 -9.06 25.50
CA VAL A 359 39.83 -9.12 26.25
C VAL A 359 40.93 -9.80 25.44
N VAL A 360 40.63 -10.90 24.75
CA VAL A 360 41.60 -11.62 23.90
C VAL A 360 42.05 -10.76 22.71
N GLU A 361 41.15 -10.06 22.02
CA GLU A 361 41.50 -9.10 20.96
C GLU A 361 42.37 -7.97 21.51
N SER A 362 42.02 -7.39 22.66
CA SER A 362 42.85 -6.35 23.29
C SER A 362 44.24 -6.86 23.73
N THR A 363 44.35 -8.14 24.10
CA THR A 363 45.63 -8.76 24.50
C THR A 363 46.51 -9.08 23.29
N ILE A 364 45.91 -9.49 22.18
CA ILE A 364 46.60 -9.75 20.91
C ILE A 364 47.11 -8.43 20.30
N GLU A 365 46.30 -7.38 20.29
CA GLU A 365 46.68 -6.03 19.82
C GLU A 365 47.84 -5.45 20.67
N LEU A 366 47.82 -5.64 22.00
CA LEU A 366 48.92 -5.22 22.89
C LEU A 366 50.20 -6.04 22.67
N SER A 367 50.07 -7.31 22.27
CA SER A 367 51.21 -8.18 21.95
C SER A 367 51.83 -7.89 20.58
N ALA A 368 51.03 -7.37 19.64
CA ALA A 368 51.46 -7.00 18.29
C ALA A 368 52.16 -5.63 18.22
N SER A 369 51.93 -4.74 19.20
CA SER A 369 52.63 -3.44 19.29
C SER A 369 54.04 -3.53 19.89
N GLY A 370 54.53 -4.73 20.23
CA GLY A 370 55.77 -4.96 20.98
C GLY A 370 57.00 -5.39 20.17
N THR A 371 56.89 -5.66 18.87
CA THR A 371 58.06 -6.04 18.03
C THR A 371 58.53 -4.88 17.16
N SER A 372 59.54 -4.16 17.64
CA SER A 372 60.44 -3.39 16.79
C SER A 372 61.21 -4.36 15.89
N ILE A 373 61.08 -4.20 14.57
CA ILE A 373 61.87 -4.93 13.57
C ILE A 373 63.32 -4.40 13.65
N PRO A 374 64.35 -5.25 13.83
CA PRO A 374 65.75 -4.86 13.68
C PRO A 374 66.13 -4.58 12.23
#